data_AF-A0A7C4XF79-F1
#
_entry.id   AF-A0A7C4XF79-F1
#
_cell.length_a   1.000
_cell.length_b   1.000
_cell.length_c   1.000
_cell.angle_alpha   90.00
_cell.angle_beta   90.00
_cell.angle_gamma   90.00
#
_symmetry.space_group_name_H-M   'P 1'
#
loop_
_entity.id
_entity.type
_entity.pdbx_description
1 polymer ?
#
loop_
_entity_poly.entity_id
_entity_poly.type
_entity_poly.pdbx_seq_one_letter_code
_entity_poly.pdbx_strand_id
1 'polypeptide(L)' 'MTASILIVFGWLIFILLYAAFWAENFNLFQNIVIFFASIIAVIMLLAVMWAAWGMRWAP' A
#
# COMPACT_ATOMS: atom_id res chain seq x y z
N MET A 1 -15.99 -2.68 2.30
CA MET A 1 -15.71 -1.25 2.07
C MET A 1 -14.88 -0.61 3.18
N THR A 2 -15.15 -0.89 4.46
CA THR A 2 -14.31 -0.36 5.57
C THR A 2 -12.84 -0.79 5.49
N ALA A 3 -12.59 -2.06 5.14
CA ALA A 3 -11.22 -2.60 5.05
C ALA A 3 -10.37 -1.92 3.95
N SER A 4 -10.94 -1.58 2.78
CA SER A 4 -10.23 -0.86 1.72
C SER A 4 -9.85 0.56 2.14
N ILE A 5 -10.71 1.24 2.90
CA ILE A 5 -10.41 2.57 3.44
C ILE A 5 -9.25 2.47 4.43
N LEU A 6 -9.28 1.51 5.35
CA LEU A 6 -8.19 1.28 6.30
C LEU A 6 -6.86 0.98 5.61
N ILE A 7 -6.87 0.17 4.55
CA ILE A 7 -5.66 -0.16 3.78
C ILE A 7 -5.06 1.11 3.14
N VAL A 8 -5.89 1.94 2.50
CA VAL A 8 -5.42 3.17 1.84
C VAL A 8 -4.91 4.19 2.87
N PHE A 9 -5.65 4.43 3.95
CA PHE A 9 -5.21 5.35 5.01
C PHE A 9 -3.97 4.84 5.75
N GLY A 10 -3.86 3.53 5.98
CA GLY A 10 -2.66 2.90 6.53
C GLY A 10 -1.44 3.13 5.63
N TRP A 11 -1.62 3.04 4.31
CA TRP A 11 -0.55 3.34 3.36
C TRP A 11 -0.17 4.83 3.33
N LEU A 12 -1.14 5.75 3.44
CA LEU A 12 -0.84 7.18 3.56
C LEU A 12 -0.04 7.48 4.83
N ILE A 13 -0.40 6.88 5.97
CA ILE A 13 0.37 6.98 7.21
C ILE A 13 1.78 6.42 7.00
N PHE A 14 1.92 5.27 6.35
CA PHE A 14 3.22 4.70 6.01
C PHE A 14 4.07 5.67 5.19
N ILE A 15 3.52 6.32 4.15
CA ILE A 15 4.27 7.30 3.34
C ILE A 15 4.76 8.47 4.20
N LEU A 16 3.89 9.02 5.05
CA LEU A 16 4.24 10.15 5.91
C LEU A 16 5.35 9.78 6.90
N LEU A 17 5.23 8.62 7.55
CA LEU A 17 6.25 8.13 8.48
C LEU A 17 7.56 7.79 7.75
N TYR A 18 7.48 7.15 6.59
CA TYR A 18 8.64 6.85 5.76
C TYR A 18 9.39 8.14 5.37
N ALA A 19 8.65 9.13 4.89
CA ALA A 19 9.19 10.44 4.53
C ALA A 19 9.85 11.15 5.72
N ALA A 20 9.21 11.12 6.90
CA ALA A 20 9.68 11.84 8.08
C ALA A 20 10.94 11.24 8.73
N PHE A 21 11.14 9.92 8.66
CA PHE A 21 12.18 9.25 9.46
C PHE A 21 13.21 8.48 8.63
N TRP A 22 12.88 8.07 7.40
CA TRP A 22 13.74 7.19 6.60
C TRP A 22 14.20 7.80 5.27
N ALA A 23 13.40 8.66 4.63
CA ALA A 23 13.69 9.13 3.28
C ALA A 23 15.05 9.85 3.12
N GLU A 24 15.52 10.56 4.14
CA GLU A 24 16.82 11.26 4.10
C GLU A 24 18.03 10.31 4.05
N ASN A 25 17.87 9.06 4.51
CA ASN A 25 18.95 8.07 4.51
C ASN A 25 19.13 7.38 3.15
N PHE A 26 18.24 7.64 2.19
CA PHE A 26 18.24 7.01 0.88
C PHE A 26 18.47 8.04 -0.21
N ASN A 27 19.09 7.59 -1.32
CA ASN A 27 19.18 8.45 -2.50
C ASN A 27 17.80 8.59 -3.18
N LEU A 28 17.66 9.58 -4.06
CA LEU A 28 16.39 9.87 -4.75
C LEU A 28 15.84 8.65 -5.49
N PHE A 29 16.70 7.90 -6.18
CA PHE A 29 16.29 6.71 -6.92
C PHE A 29 15.73 5.61 -6.00
N GLN A 30 16.39 5.33 -4.87
CA GLN A 30 15.94 4.38 -3.87
C GLN A 30 14.59 4.78 -3.27
N ASN A 31 14.41 6.06 -2.96
CA ASN A 31 13.12 6.58 -2.47
C ASN A 31 11.98 6.38 -3.48
N ILE A 32 12.24 6.63 -4.78
CA ILE A 32 11.27 6.38 -5.85
C ILE A 32 10.93 4.89 -5.94
N VAL A 33 11.93 4.01 -5.90
CA VAL A 33 11.73 2.56 -5.93
C VAL A 33 10.88 2.10 -4.74
N ILE A 34 11.16 2.60 -3.53
CA ILE A 34 10.40 2.24 -2.32
C ILE A 34 8.96 2.75 -2.42
N PHE A 35 8.75 3.97 -2.93
CA PHE A 35 7.41 4.50 -3.16
C PHE A 35 6.59 3.61 -4.09
N PHE A 36 7.12 3.26 -5.27
CA PHE A 36 6.42 2.36 -6.20
C PHE A 36 6.24 0.95 -5.63
N ALA A 37 7.25 0.39 -4.96
CA ALA A 37 7.13 -0.91 -4.30
C ALA A 37 6.00 -0.93 -3.26
N SER A 38 5.85 0.15 -2.49
CA SER A 38 4.76 0.29 -1.52
C SER A 38 3.38 0.39 -2.18
N ILE A 39 3.26 1.06 -3.33
CA ILE A 39 2.02 1.10 -4.13
C ILE A 39 1.64 -0.31 -4.57
N ILE A 40 2.61 -1.05 -5.11
CA ILE A 40 2.38 -2.43 -5.56
C ILE A 40 1.90 -3.29 -4.38
N ALA A 41 2.50 -3.14 -3.19
CA ALA A 41 2.06 -3.84 -1.99
C ALA A 41 0.59 -3.56 -1.63
N VAL A 42 0.16 -2.30 -1.69
CA VAL A 42 -1.23 -1.91 -1.42
C VAL A 42 -2.18 -2.48 -2.47
N ILE A 43 -1.82 -2.39 -3.75
CA ILE A 43 -2.62 -2.95 -4.84
C ILE A 43 -2.78 -4.45 -4.66
N MET A 44 -1.71 -5.18 -4.30
CA MET A 44 -1.79 -6.61 -4.02
C MET A 44 -2.73 -6.91 -2.85
N LEU A 45 -2.64 -6.16 -1.75
CA LEU A 45 -3.53 -6.33 -0.59
C LEU A 45 -4.99 -6.11 -0.97
N LEU A 46 -5.28 -5.04 -1.71
CA LEU A 46 -6.64 -4.75 -2.19
C LEU A 46 -7.12 -5.84 -3.16
N ALA A 47 -6.29 -6.25 -4.11
CA ALA A 47 -6.64 -7.28 -5.09
C ALA A 47 -6.96 -8.62 -4.41
N VAL A 48 -6.13 -9.06 -3.45
CA VAL A 48 -6.36 -10.29 -2.69
C VAL A 48 -7.65 -10.19 -1.89
N MET A 49 -7.88 -9.07 -1.21
CA MET A 49 -9.10 -8.86 -0.42
C MET A 49 -10.35 -8.88 -1.30
N TRP A 50 -10.32 -8.24 -2.47
CA TRP A 50 -11.44 -8.19 -3.40
C TRP A 50 -11.66 -9.53 -4.08
N ALA A 51 -10.60 -10.24 -4.47
CA ALA A 51 -10.68 -11.58 -5.03
C ALA A 51 -11.29 -12.56 -4.02
N ALA A 52 -10.83 -12.53 -2.76
CA ALA A 52 -11.37 -13.37 -1.69
C ALA A 52 -12.86 -13.09 -1.43
N TRP A 53 -13.28 -11.82 -1.46
CA TRP A 53 -14.69 -11.46 -1.34
C TRP A 53 -15.49 -11.88 -2.58
N GLY A 54 -14.99 -11.61 -3.79
CA GLY A 54 -15.65 -11.95 -5.04
C GLY A 54 -15.86 -13.46 -5.22
N MET A 55 -14.86 -14.28 -4.87
CA MET A 55 -14.98 -15.74 -4.93
C MET A 55 -16.05 -16.30 -3.98
N ARG A 56 -16.33 -15.63 -2.85
CA ARG A 56 -17.39 -16.06 -1.92
C ARG A 56 -18.80 -15.91 -2.50
N TRP A 57 -18.97 -15.03 -3.48
CA TRP A 57 -20.25 -14.74 -4.12
C TRP A 57 -20.24 -15.14 -5.61
N ALA A 58 -19.22 -15.88 -6.04
CA ALA A 58 -19.18 -16.45 -7.39
C ALA A 58 -20.24 -17.56 -7.49
N PRO A 59 -21.05 -17.59 -8.58
CA PRO A 59 -22.08 -18.60 -8.80
C PRO A 59 -21.50 -20.01 -9.01
#